data_AF-A0A843GHG5-F1
#
_entry.id   AF-A0A843GHG5-F1
#
_cell.length_a   1.000
_cell.length_b   1.000
_cell.length_c   1.000
_cell.angle_alpha   90.00
_cell.angle_beta   90.00
_cell.angle_gamma   90.00
#
_symmetry.space_group_name_H-M   'P 1'
#
loop_
_entity.id
_entity.type
_entity.pdbx_description
1 polymer ?
#
loop_
_entity_poly.entity_id
_entity_poly.type
_entity_poly.pdbx_seq_one_letter_code
_entity_poly.pdbx_strand_id
1 'polypeptide(L)'
;MKPIKRLFISQPMSGLSDETILETRKKAVEYISSVYPDNEIVVIDSFKPQGETEYNAVSAVNLLGQALSNMAGAEIIYFVPGWKESKGCQIENEVARRWLEEIGVELIEDGMEKVDIELTTDELERLKKVANNEGMSIHKYIGLKLKQAIEDGSLEKMAKELK
;
A
#
# COMPACT_ATOMS: atom_id res chain seq x y z
N MET A 1 -19.55 -10.19 11.37
CA MET A 1 -18.96 -8.86 11.11
C MET A 1 -17.50 -9.10 10.74
N LYS A 2 -16.97 -8.45 9.69
CA LYS A 2 -15.55 -8.61 9.34
C LYS A 2 -14.68 -8.00 10.46
N PRO A 3 -13.52 -8.58 10.80
CA PRO A 3 -12.61 -7.92 11.74
C PRO A 3 -12.10 -6.61 11.14
N ILE A 4 -12.06 -5.55 11.93
CA ILE A 4 -11.60 -4.23 11.49
C ILE A 4 -10.08 -4.19 11.49
N LYS A 5 -9.48 -3.57 10.48
CA LYS A 5 -8.07 -3.15 10.48
C LYS A 5 -7.97 -1.66 10.22
N ARG A 6 -7.25 -0.94 11.10
CA ARG A 6 -7.00 0.50 10.96
C ARG A 6 -5.80 0.77 10.05
N LEU A 7 -6.03 1.53 8.98
CA LEU A 7 -5.04 1.85 7.95
C LEU A 7 -4.57 3.30 8.07
N PHE A 8 -3.27 3.51 8.21
CA PHE A 8 -2.63 4.79 7.95
C PHE A 8 -2.00 4.79 6.55
N ILE A 9 -2.17 5.87 5.78
CA ILE A 9 -1.61 6.02 4.43
C ILE A 9 -0.57 7.14 4.47
N SER A 10 0.70 6.76 4.27
CA SER A 10 1.82 7.68 4.04
C SER A 10 2.03 7.82 2.53
N GLN A 11 1.87 9.03 2.00
CA GLN A 11 2.06 9.29 0.56
C GLN A 11 2.73 10.64 0.29
N PRO A 12 3.50 10.78 -0.81
CA PRO A 12 3.95 12.07 -1.29
C PRO A 12 2.77 12.99 -1.62
N MET A 13 2.83 14.25 -1.16
CA MET A 13 1.79 15.25 -1.39
C MET A 13 2.33 16.57 -1.97
N SER A 14 3.64 16.80 -1.90
CA SER A 14 4.27 18.05 -2.33
C SER A 14 4.06 18.30 -3.82
N GLY A 15 3.47 19.45 -4.16
CA GLY A 15 3.25 19.87 -5.54
C GLY A 15 2.08 19.19 -6.26
N LEU A 16 1.31 18.34 -5.58
CA LEU A 16 0.10 17.71 -6.13
C LEU A 16 -1.15 18.52 -5.75
N SER A 17 -2.24 18.43 -6.50
CA SER A 17 -3.53 18.99 -6.09
C SER A 17 -4.21 18.11 -5.04
N ASP A 18 -5.12 18.70 -4.26
CA ASP A 18 -5.94 17.94 -3.30
C ASP A 18 -6.73 16.81 -3.98
N GLU A 19 -7.22 17.03 -5.20
CA GLU A 19 -7.92 16.01 -6.00
C GLU A 19 -7.01 14.82 -6.32
N THR A 20 -5.79 15.07 -6.81
CA THR A 20 -4.81 14.00 -7.08
C THR A 20 -4.41 13.25 -5.82
N ILE A 21 -4.28 13.97 -4.70
CA ILE A 21 -3.97 13.38 -3.40
C ILE A 21 -5.09 12.44 -2.96
N LEU A 22 -6.35 12.90 -3.02
CA LEU A 22 -7.53 12.11 -2.66
C LEU A 22 -7.73 10.90 -3.59
N GLU A 23 -7.46 11.03 -4.89
CA GLU A 23 -7.53 9.91 -5.83
C GLU A 23 -6.49 8.84 -5.49
N THR A 24 -5.27 9.26 -5.18
CA THR A 24 -4.19 8.37 -4.72
C THR A 24 -4.58 7.65 -3.43
N ARG A 25 -5.17 8.37 -2.46
CA ARG A 25 -5.69 7.77 -1.22
C ARG A 25 -6.78 6.75 -1.49
N LYS A 26 -7.72 7.05 -2.39
CA LYS A 26 -8.79 6.11 -2.76
C LYS A 26 -8.21 4.81 -3.33
N LYS A 27 -7.27 4.92 -4.29
CA LYS A 27 -6.56 3.76 -4.83
C LYS A 27 -5.86 2.98 -3.71
N ALA A 28 -5.26 3.67 -2.75
CA ALA A 28 -4.53 3.04 -1.64
C ALA A 28 -5.47 2.20 -0.77
N VAL A 29 -6.66 2.73 -0.47
CA VAL A 29 -7.69 1.99 0.25
C VAL A 29 -8.18 0.78 -0.54
N GLU A 30 -8.42 0.92 -1.84
CA GLU A 30 -8.82 -0.19 -2.72
C GLU A 30 -7.76 -1.31 -2.74
N TYR A 31 -6.49 -0.93 -2.89
CA TYR A 31 -5.36 -1.87 -2.88
C TYR A 31 -5.30 -2.63 -1.55
N ILE A 32 -5.27 -1.92 -0.42
CA ILE A 32 -5.22 -2.55 0.91
C ILE A 32 -6.45 -3.43 1.16
N SER A 33 -7.64 -3.00 0.74
CA SER A 33 -8.86 -3.82 0.87
C SER A 33 -8.77 -5.12 0.07
N SER A 34 -8.05 -5.13 -1.06
CA SER A 34 -7.80 -6.36 -1.84
C SER A 34 -6.75 -7.28 -1.21
N VAL A 35 -5.78 -6.72 -0.46
CA VAL A 35 -4.79 -7.48 0.32
C VAL A 35 -5.45 -8.16 1.53
N TYR A 36 -6.45 -7.52 2.16
CA TYR A 36 -7.19 -8.07 3.31
C TYR A 36 -8.69 -8.23 3.01
N PRO A 37 -9.08 -9.17 2.14
CA PRO A 37 -10.48 -9.31 1.69
C PRO A 37 -11.44 -9.71 2.83
N ASP A 38 -10.94 -10.34 3.88
CA ASP A 38 -11.71 -10.79 5.04
C ASP A 38 -11.84 -9.72 6.13
N ASN A 39 -11.17 -8.57 5.98
CA ASN A 39 -11.20 -7.47 6.92
C ASN A 39 -12.03 -6.29 6.40
N GLU A 40 -12.53 -5.49 7.34
CA GLU A 40 -13.02 -4.15 7.05
C GLU A 40 -11.87 -3.15 7.25
N ILE A 41 -11.54 -2.38 6.21
CA ILE A 41 -10.46 -1.38 6.27
C ILE A 41 -11.04 -0.03 6.71
N VAL A 42 -10.58 0.46 7.85
CA VAL A 42 -10.94 1.79 8.38
C VAL A 42 -9.73 2.70 8.29
N VAL A 43 -9.84 3.77 7.51
CA VAL A 43 -8.73 4.72 7.32
C VAL A 43 -8.64 5.65 8.52
N ILE A 44 -7.44 5.79 9.07
CA ILE A 44 -7.10 6.87 9.99
C ILE A 44 -6.93 8.13 9.14
N ASP A 45 -7.89 9.04 9.25
CA ASP A 45 -7.87 10.25 8.42
C ASP A 45 -6.79 11.23 8.89
N SER A 46 -5.73 11.31 8.11
CA SER A 46 -4.58 12.19 8.31
C SER A 46 -4.50 13.30 7.27
N PHE A 47 -5.42 13.35 6.31
CA PHE A 47 -5.34 14.32 5.22
C PHE A 47 -5.74 15.72 5.70
N LYS A 48 -4.95 16.72 5.28
CA LYS A 48 -5.20 18.14 5.50
C LYS A 48 -5.24 18.84 4.15
N PRO A 49 -6.41 19.37 3.73
CA PRO A 49 -6.56 20.14 2.50
C PRO A 49 -5.56 21.29 2.40
N GLN A 50 -5.18 21.62 1.16
CA GLN A 50 -4.32 22.77 0.90
C GLN A 50 -4.98 24.07 1.34
N GLY A 51 -4.16 24.97 1.90
CA GLY A 51 -4.62 26.27 2.38
C GLY A 51 -5.18 26.28 3.81
N GLU A 52 -5.38 25.11 4.44
CA GLU A 52 -5.72 25.04 5.88
C GLU A 52 -4.54 25.45 6.78
N THR A 53 -3.31 25.35 6.27
CA THR A 53 -2.09 25.70 7.00
C THR A 53 -1.08 26.29 6.04
N GLU A 54 -0.42 27.38 6.44
CA GLU A 54 0.71 27.93 5.70
C GLU A 54 1.85 26.90 5.69
N TYR A 55 2.25 26.44 4.51
CA TYR A 55 3.27 25.41 4.39
C TYR A 55 4.67 26.00 4.50
N ASN A 56 5.34 25.73 5.63
CA ASN A 56 6.72 26.10 5.90
C ASN A 56 7.38 25.00 6.74
N ALA A 57 8.67 25.15 7.07
CA ALA A 57 9.40 24.11 7.82
C ALA A 57 8.79 23.83 9.21
N VAL A 58 8.26 24.85 9.88
CA VAL A 58 7.65 24.70 11.22
C VAL A 58 6.35 23.93 11.13
N SER A 59 5.45 24.31 10.22
CA SER A 59 4.19 23.60 10.03
C SER A 59 4.39 22.18 9.50
N ALA A 60 5.39 21.96 8.63
CA ALA A 60 5.74 20.63 8.15
C ALA A 60 6.18 19.69 9.31
N VAL A 61 7.01 20.17 10.24
CA VAL A 61 7.42 19.38 11.42
C VAL A 61 6.23 19.13 12.35
N ASN A 62 5.34 20.10 12.55
CA ASN A 62 4.13 19.92 13.35
C ASN A 62 3.16 18.89 12.75
N LEU A 63 2.99 18.90 11.42
CA LEU A 63 2.17 17.92 10.71
C LEU A 63 2.80 16.53 10.79
N LEU A 64 4.13 16.43 10.68
CA LEU A 64 4.86 15.17 10.87
C LEU A 64 4.63 14.60 12.28
N GLY A 65 4.72 15.42 13.33
CA GLY A 65 4.43 14.96 14.70
C GLY A 65 3.01 14.42 14.89
N GLN A 66 2.02 15.04 14.24
CA GLN A 66 0.64 14.54 14.21
C GLN A 66 0.53 13.22 13.45
N ALA A 67 1.21 13.11 12.31
CA ALA A 67 1.26 11.88 11.52
C ALA A 67 1.87 10.72 12.32
N LEU A 68 2.98 10.93 13.02
CA LEU A 68 3.58 9.92 13.92
C LEU A 68 2.60 9.47 15.01
N SER A 69 1.86 10.41 15.60
CA SER A 69 0.84 10.11 16.62
C SER A 69 -0.31 9.28 16.03
N ASN A 70 -0.75 9.58 14.81
CA ASN A 70 -1.78 8.83 14.10
C ASN A 70 -1.32 7.40 13.75
N MET A 71 -0.05 7.23 13.32
CA MET A 71 0.52 5.91 13.01
C MET A 71 0.53 4.97 14.23
N ALA A 72 0.71 5.50 15.45
CA ALA A 72 0.68 4.69 16.66
C ALA A 72 -0.68 4.01 16.91
N GLY A 73 -1.77 4.52 16.31
CA GLY A 73 -3.09 3.92 16.35
C GLY A 73 -3.36 2.91 15.23
N ALA A 74 -2.45 2.76 14.27
CA ALA A 74 -2.65 1.93 13.08
C ALA A 74 -2.36 0.45 13.33
N GLU A 75 -2.97 -0.41 12.52
CA GLU A 75 -2.64 -1.83 12.42
C GLU A 75 -1.94 -2.13 11.09
N ILE A 76 -2.16 -1.28 10.09
CA ILE A 76 -1.46 -1.28 8.81
C ILE A 76 -0.97 0.14 8.53
N ILE A 77 0.29 0.28 8.14
CA ILE A 77 0.84 1.51 7.56
C ILE A 77 1.22 1.20 6.12
N TYR A 78 0.61 1.93 5.19
CA TYR A 78 0.89 1.79 3.78
C TYR A 78 1.64 3.01 3.24
N PHE A 79 2.83 2.75 2.71
CA PHE A 79 3.69 3.70 2.03
C PHE A 79 3.47 3.60 0.52
N VAL A 80 2.76 4.60 -0.03
CA VAL A 80 2.40 4.69 -1.45
C VAL A 80 3.66 4.87 -2.31
N PRO A 81 3.71 4.34 -3.56
CA PRO A 81 4.84 4.51 -4.46
C PRO A 81 5.32 5.96 -4.56
N GLY A 82 6.64 6.13 -4.56
CA GLY A 82 7.30 7.43 -4.48
C GLY A 82 7.53 7.93 -3.05
N TRP A 83 7.14 7.18 -2.02
CA TRP A 83 7.42 7.54 -0.62
C TRP A 83 8.91 7.76 -0.35
N LYS A 84 9.79 7.03 -1.04
CA LYS A 84 11.26 7.16 -0.96
C LYS A 84 11.77 8.52 -1.42
N GLU A 85 10.99 9.31 -2.15
CA GLU A 85 11.37 10.65 -2.60
C GLU A 85 10.82 11.76 -1.69
N SER A 86 9.93 11.41 -0.74
CA SER A 86 9.28 12.34 0.17
C SER A 86 9.95 12.30 1.55
N LYS A 87 10.55 13.43 1.97
CA LYS A 87 11.20 13.55 3.30
C LYS A 87 10.28 13.15 4.46
N GLY A 88 9.02 13.56 4.41
CA GLY A 88 8.03 13.22 5.44
C GLY A 88 7.79 11.72 5.50
N CYS A 89 7.53 11.09 4.35
CA CYS A 89 7.28 9.67 4.26
C CYS A 89 8.50 8.83 4.66
N GLN A 90 9.72 9.27 4.33
CA GLN A 90 10.95 8.61 4.77
C GLN A 90 11.07 8.58 6.30
N ILE A 91 10.79 9.70 6.98
CA ILE A 91 10.85 9.76 8.44
C ILE A 91 9.75 8.91 9.08
N GLU A 92 8.52 8.98 8.54
CA GLU A 92 7.41 8.12 8.96
C GLU A 92 7.79 6.64 8.83
N ASN A 93 8.42 6.25 7.73
CA ASN A 93 8.89 4.90 7.49
C ASN A 93 9.97 4.45 8.49
N GLU A 94 10.95 5.31 8.75
CA GLU A 94 12.00 5.02 9.71
C GLU A 94 11.42 4.77 11.12
N VAL A 95 10.46 5.61 11.55
CA VAL A 95 9.77 5.40 12.83
C VAL A 95 8.97 4.10 12.81
N ALA A 96 8.22 3.84 11.75
CA ALA A 96 7.39 2.65 11.62
C ALA A 96 8.23 1.36 11.72
N ARG A 97 9.35 1.27 10.99
CA ARG A 97 10.27 0.14 11.01
C ARG A 97 10.96 -0.05 12.36
N ARG A 98 11.38 1.05 13.01
CA ARG A 98 12.13 0.97 14.27
C ARG A 98 11.26 0.70 15.50
N TRP A 99 9.98 1.07 15.47
CA TRP A 99 9.15 1.07 16.68
C TRP A 99 7.81 0.35 16.52
N LEU A 100 7.17 0.46 15.36
CA LEU A 100 5.79 -0.04 15.18
C LEU A 100 5.76 -1.48 14.69
N GLU A 101 6.73 -1.87 13.86
CA GLU A 101 6.89 -3.26 13.40
C GLU A 101 7.11 -4.23 14.58
N GLU A 102 7.91 -3.84 15.58
CA GLU A 102 8.19 -4.65 16.77
C GLU A 102 6.94 -4.95 17.62
N ILE A 103 5.92 -4.08 17.56
CA ILE A 103 4.66 -4.24 18.28
C ILE A 103 3.53 -4.78 17.40
N GLY A 104 3.85 -5.25 16.18
CA GLY A 104 2.94 -5.95 15.30
C GLY A 104 2.15 -5.07 14.32
N VAL A 105 2.55 -3.82 14.10
CA VAL A 105 2.00 -3.00 13.01
C VAL A 105 2.55 -3.49 11.68
N GLU A 106 1.67 -3.76 10.72
CA GLU A 106 2.04 -4.29 9.42
C GLU A 106 2.45 -3.16 8.46
N LEU A 107 3.64 -3.29 7.86
CA LEU A 107 4.18 -2.28 6.94
C LEU A 107 4.07 -2.78 5.50
N ILE A 108 3.42 -1.99 4.65
CA ILE A 108 3.37 -2.25 3.21
C ILE A 108 4.02 -1.08 2.50
N GLU A 109 4.95 -1.36 1.59
CA GLU A 109 5.71 -0.36 0.84
C GLU A 109 5.64 -0.65 -0.66
N ASP A 110 5.61 0.42 -1.46
CA ASP A 110 5.72 0.34 -2.93
C ASP A 110 4.67 -0.59 -3.58
N GLY A 111 3.54 -0.83 -2.91
CA GLY A 111 2.38 -1.50 -3.50
C GLY A 111 1.74 -0.62 -4.57
N MET A 112 1.06 -1.21 -5.55
CA MET A 112 0.49 -0.62 -6.78
C MET A 112 1.34 -0.71 -8.04
N GLU A 113 1.52 -1.94 -8.51
CA GLU A 113 1.25 -2.19 -9.92
C GLU A 113 -0.06 -2.95 -10.03
N LYS A 114 -1.07 -2.33 -10.64
CA LYS A 114 -2.19 -3.08 -11.21
C LYS A 114 -1.69 -3.61 -12.55
N VAL A 115 -1.44 -4.90 -12.60
CA VAL A 115 -1.35 -5.60 -13.87
C VAL A 115 -2.68 -6.28 -14.07
N ASP A 116 -3.45 -5.76 -15.04
CA ASP A 116 -4.66 -6.42 -15.50
C ASP A 116 -4.22 -7.64 -16.31
N ILE A 117 -4.35 -8.82 -15.70
CA ILE A 117 -4.04 -10.09 -16.32
C ILE A 117 -5.37 -10.68 -16.79
N GLU A 118 -5.60 -10.60 -18.10
CA GLU A 118 -6.68 -11.36 -18.73
C GLU A 118 -6.29 -12.83 -18.76
N LEU A 119 -7.07 -13.65 -18.04
CA LEU A 119 -6.94 -15.10 -17.99
C LEU A 119 -8.19 -15.77 -18.53
N THR A 120 -8.01 -16.83 -19.29
CA THR A 120 -9.09 -17.78 -19.62
C THR A 120 -9.49 -18.59 -18.37
N THR A 121 -10.67 -19.23 -18.43
CA THR A 121 -11.15 -20.10 -17.33
C THR A 121 -10.15 -21.23 -17.03
N ASP A 122 -9.56 -21.83 -18.07
CA ASP A 122 -8.63 -22.94 -17.93
C ASP A 122 -7.30 -22.50 -17.29
N GLU A 123 -6.78 -21.32 -17.68
CA GLU A 123 -5.61 -20.70 -17.06
C GLU A 123 -5.85 -20.41 -15.58
N LEU A 124 -7.04 -19.90 -15.23
CA LEU A 124 -7.42 -19.63 -13.86
C LEU A 124 -7.47 -20.91 -13.01
N GLU A 125 -8.05 -22.00 -13.52
CA GLU A 125 -8.09 -23.30 -12.81
C GLU A 125 -6.69 -23.87 -12.61
N ARG A 126 -5.83 -23.79 -13.63
CA ARG A 126 -4.44 -24.23 -13.54
C ARG A 126 -3.69 -23.47 -12.45
N LEU A 127 -3.81 -22.15 -12.41
CA LEU A 127 -3.16 -21.31 -11.41
C LEU A 127 -3.67 -21.57 -9.99
N LYS A 128 -4.98 -21.81 -9.81
CA LYS A 128 -5.54 -22.20 -8.51
C LYS A 128 -4.91 -23.50 -8.00
N LYS A 129 -4.69 -24.47 -8.88
CA LYS A 129 -4.07 -25.75 -8.53
C LYS A 129 -2.61 -25.58 -8.12
N VAL A 130 -1.84 -24.76 -8.86
CA VAL A 130 -0.44 -24.47 -8.53
C VAL A 130 -0.35 -23.73 -7.19
N ALA A 131 -1.13 -22.67 -7.00
CA ALA A 131 -1.14 -21.89 -5.77
C ALA A 131 -1.48 -22.78 -4.55
N ASN A 132 -2.48 -23.66 -4.67
CA ASN A 132 -2.85 -24.60 -3.61
C ASN A 132 -1.72 -25.60 -3.29
N ASN A 133 -1.02 -26.12 -4.29
CA ASN A 133 0.13 -27.01 -4.08
C ASN A 133 1.28 -26.32 -3.33
N GLU A 134 1.42 -25.00 -3.50
CA GLU A 134 2.37 -24.16 -2.76
C GLU A 134 1.81 -23.64 -1.42
N GLY A 135 0.60 -24.04 -1.03
CA GLY A 135 -0.04 -23.62 0.23
C GLY A 135 -0.45 -22.14 0.23
N MET A 136 -0.72 -21.56 -0.93
CA MET A 136 -1.06 -20.14 -1.09
C MET A 136 -2.43 -19.95 -1.75
N SER A 137 -3.04 -18.78 -1.53
CA SER A 137 -4.16 -18.33 -2.36
C SER A 137 -3.66 -17.93 -3.75
N ILE A 138 -4.53 -18.02 -4.76
CA ILE A 138 -4.18 -17.60 -6.13
C ILE A 138 -3.73 -16.13 -6.20
N HIS A 139 -4.37 -15.24 -5.45
CA HIS A 139 -3.97 -13.82 -5.39
C HIS A 139 -2.56 -13.63 -4.85
N LYS A 140 -2.20 -14.37 -3.78
CA LYS A 140 -0.86 -14.33 -3.20
C LYS A 140 0.19 -14.88 -4.17
N TYR A 141 -0.11 -15.99 -4.84
CA TYR A 141 0.79 -16.60 -5.82
C TYR A 141 1.06 -15.66 -7.00
N ILE A 142 0.00 -15.11 -7.62
CA ILE A 142 0.12 -14.17 -8.76
C ILE A 142 0.87 -12.90 -8.33
N GLY A 143 0.55 -12.35 -7.16
CA GLY A 143 1.22 -11.15 -6.65
C GLY A 143 2.73 -11.35 -6.44
N LEU A 144 3.16 -12.52 -5.93
CA LEU A 144 4.58 -12.85 -5.78
C LEU A 144 5.29 -12.97 -7.13
N LYS A 145 4.68 -13.66 -8.10
CA LYS A 145 5.22 -13.78 -9.46
C LYS A 145 5.32 -12.42 -10.13
N LEU A 146 4.32 -11.56 -9.95
CA LEU A 146 4.27 -10.22 -10.52
C LEU A 146 5.38 -9.36 -9.96
N LYS A 147 5.52 -9.33 -8.63
CA LYS A 147 6.61 -8.61 -7.96
C LYS A 147 7.98 -9.05 -8.48
N GLN A 148 8.21 -10.36 -8.59
CA GLN A 148 9.47 -10.89 -9.12
C GLN A 148 9.72 -10.45 -10.57
N ALA A 149 8.69 -10.51 -11.41
CA ALA A 149 8.79 -10.14 -12.82
C ALA A 149 9.03 -8.63 -13.06
N ILE A 150 8.54 -7.79 -12.14
CA ILE A 150 8.83 -6.35 -12.14
C ILE A 150 10.30 -6.11 -11.76
N GLU A 151 10.75 -6.74 -10.68
CA GLU A 151 12.11 -6.59 -10.15
C GLU A 151 13.19 -7.04 -11.14
N ASP A 152 12.94 -8.10 -11.90
CA ASP A 152 13.90 -8.65 -12.88
C ASP A 152 13.62 -8.24 -14.34
N GLY A 153 12.60 -7.41 -14.58
CA GLY A 153 12.21 -6.96 -15.92
C GLY A 153 11.63 -8.06 -16.81
N SER A 154 11.15 -9.17 -16.26
CA SER A 154 10.60 -10.32 -16.99
C SER A 154 9.08 -10.35 -17.15
N LEU A 155 8.40 -9.20 -17.05
CA LEU A 155 6.93 -9.08 -17.19
C LEU A 155 6.36 -9.81 -18.42
N GLU A 156 6.97 -9.68 -19.60
CA GLU A 156 6.50 -10.38 -20.80
C GLU A 156 6.63 -11.90 -20.70
N LYS A 157 7.67 -12.39 -20.02
CA LYS A 157 7.92 -13.82 -19.82
C LYS A 157 6.89 -14.38 -18.84
N MET A 158 6.66 -13.69 -17.73
CA MET A 158 5.61 -14.06 -16.79
C MET A 158 4.24 -14.09 -17.47
N ALA A 159 3.90 -13.07 -18.27
CA ALA A 159 2.63 -13.03 -18.98
C ALA A 159 2.45 -14.22 -19.95
N LYS A 160 3.54 -14.75 -20.53
CA LYS A 160 3.54 -15.97 -21.35
C LYS A 160 3.49 -17.26 -20.53
N GLU A 161 3.93 -17.26 -19.28
CA GLU A 161 3.87 -18.43 -18.39
C GLU A 161 2.49 -18.56 -17.71
N LEU A 162 1.77 -17.44 -17.59
CA LEU A 162 0.41 -17.39 -17.07
C LEU A 162 -0.67 -17.75 -18.12
N LYS A 163 -0.35 -17.62 -19.42
CA LYS A 163 -1.17 -18.04 -20.56
C LYS A 163 -0.76 -19.45 -21.01
#